data_AF-A0AAD8D2V5-F1
#
_entry.id   AF-A0AAD8D2V5-F1
#
_cell.length_a   1.000
_cell.length_b   1.000
_cell.length_c   1.000
_cell.angle_alpha   90.00
_cell.angle_beta   90.00
_cell.angle_gamma   90.00
#
_symmetry.space_group_name_H-M   'P 1'
#
loop_
_entity.id
_entity.type
_entity.pdbx_description
1 polymer ?
#
loop_
_entity_poly.entity_id
_entity_poly.type
_entity_poly.pdbx_seq_one_letter_code
_entity_poly.pdbx_strand_id
1 'polypeptide(L)'
;MFLEEIIDILQMQSQCSTEKVALVSFTDCKPDVFCKAGIALKDLKCGEGDSVSKLSRALMGYDTKHTASCKVSKEVEIELRDFLKDLKRCARQQYRHI
;
A
#
# COMPACT_ATOMS: atom_id res chain seq x y z
N MET A 1 -7.58 -7.12 -13.02
CA MET A 1 -7.95 -5.70 -13.12
C MET A 1 -7.52 -4.86 -11.91
N PHE A 2 -7.63 -5.32 -10.66
CA PHE A 2 -7.27 -4.51 -9.46
C PHE A 2 -5.77 -4.16 -9.29
N LEU A 3 -4.84 -5.01 -9.73
CA LEU A 3 -3.39 -4.78 -9.55
C LEU A 3 -2.80 -3.72 -10.49
N GLU A 4 -3.38 -3.54 -11.68
CA GLU A 4 -2.94 -2.51 -12.64
C GLU A 4 -3.26 -1.11 -12.12
N GLU A 5 -4.45 -0.93 -11.56
CA GLU A 5 -4.87 0.32 -10.93
C GLU A 5 -3.97 0.70 -9.73
N ILE A 6 -3.56 -0.29 -8.93
CA ILE A 6 -2.57 -0.08 -7.85
C ILE A 6 -1.22 0.38 -8.41
N ILE A 7 -0.75 -0.24 -9.50
CA ILE A 7 0.53 0.10 -10.13
C ILE A 7 0.51 1.50 -10.75
N ASP A 8 -0.62 1.91 -11.34
CA ASP A 8 -0.78 3.23 -11.96
C ASP A 8 -0.82 4.34 -10.90
N ILE A 9 -1.55 4.13 -9.79
CA ILE A 9 -1.59 5.07 -8.68
C ILE A 9 -0.19 5.22 -8.03
N LEU A 10 0.58 4.13 -7.94
CA LEU A 10 1.95 4.14 -7.42
C LEU A 10 2.93 4.97 -8.27
N GLN A 11 2.63 5.19 -9.55
CA GLN A 11 3.50 5.97 -10.45
C GLN A 11 3.29 7.49 -10.32
N MET A 12 2.17 7.94 -9.74
CA MET A 12 1.81 9.36 -9.66
C MET A 12 2.30 10.09 -8.39
N GLN A 13 2.98 9.41 -7.46
CA GLN A 13 3.28 9.92 -6.12
C GLN A 13 4.64 10.66 -6.06
N SER A 14 4.69 11.97 -6.34
CA SER A 14 5.91 12.79 -6.16
C SER A 14 5.88 13.73 -4.95
N GLN A 15 4.70 14.03 -4.38
CA GLN A 15 4.56 15.12 -3.40
C GLN A 15 4.75 14.71 -1.92
N CYS A 16 4.57 13.44 -1.54
CA CYS A 16 4.69 13.00 -0.13
C CYS A 16 5.78 11.98 0.11
N SER A 17 6.80 11.99 -0.74
CA SER A 17 7.84 10.96 -0.71
C SER A 17 8.68 10.93 0.57
N THR A 18 8.64 12.00 1.38
CA THR A 18 9.33 12.13 2.69
C THR A 18 8.44 11.85 3.90
N GLU A 19 7.14 11.67 3.69
CA GLU A 19 6.23 11.28 4.78
C GLU A 19 6.58 9.90 5.31
N LYS A 20 6.25 9.65 6.57
CA LYS A 20 6.50 8.36 7.23
C LYS A 20 5.21 7.58 7.39
N VAL A 21 5.31 6.27 7.23
CA VAL A 21 4.19 5.34 7.39
C VAL A 21 4.62 4.14 8.21
N ALA A 22 3.66 3.50 8.88
CA ALA A 22 3.91 2.29 9.63
C ALA A 22 4.57 1.22 8.74
N LEU A 23 5.65 0.63 9.25
CA LEU A 23 6.37 -0.43 8.55
C LEU A 23 5.46 -1.64 8.38
N VAL A 24 5.33 -2.09 7.13
CA VAL A 24 4.67 -3.34 6.78
C VAL A 24 5.72 -4.30 6.26
N SER A 25 5.71 -5.53 6.78
CA SER A 25 6.57 -6.58 6.24
C SER A 25 5.99 -7.08 4.92
N PHE A 26 6.74 -6.87 3.83
CA PHE A 26 6.40 -7.32 2.49
C PHE A 26 6.96 -8.72 2.14
N THR A 27 7.32 -9.53 3.15
CA THR A 27 7.84 -10.90 2.94
C THR A 27 6.80 -11.77 2.24
N ASP A 28 7.24 -12.51 1.22
CA ASP A 28 6.43 -13.42 0.38
C ASP A 28 5.23 -12.78 -0.36
N CYS A 29 5.06 -11.46 -0.26
CA CYS A 29 4.02 -10.69 -0.96
C CYS A 29 2.60 -11.30 -0.86
N LYS A 30 2.27 -11.87 0.30
CA LYS A 30 0.99 -12.55 0.54
C LYS A 30 -0.19 -11.57 0.42
N PRO A 31 -1.41 -12.05 0.10
CA PRO A 31 -2.58 -11.19 -0.04
C PRO A 31 -2.89 -10.29 1.18
N ASP A 32 -2.62 -10.76 2.40
CA ASP A 32 -2.83 -10.01 3.64
C ASP A 32 -1.93 -8.77 3.77
N VAL A 33 -0.79 -8.75 3.08
CA VAL A 33 0.16 -7.64 3.06
C VAL A 33 -0.45 -6.40 2.40
N PHE A 34 -1.25 -6.56 1.34
CA PHE A 34 -1.91 -5.43 0.68
C PHE A 34 -2.91 -4.76 1.61
N CYS A 35 -3.67 -5.56 2.36
CA CYS A 35 -4.60 -5.03 3.35
C CYS A 35 -3.88 -4.26 4.48
N LYS A 36 -2.78 -4.79 5.03
CA LYS A 36 -1.92 -4.08 6.00
C LYS A 36 -1.35 -2.79 5.41
N ALA A 37 -0.92 -2.82 4.14
CA ALA A 37 -0.43 -1.65 3.45
C ALA A 37 -1.51 -0.58 3.27
N GLY A 38 -2.75 -0.99 2.97
CA GLY A 38 -3.90 -0.10 2.91
C GLY A 38 -4.18 0.59 4.25
N ILE A 39 -4.10 -0.13 5.37
CA ILE A 39 -4.25 0.45 6.71
C ILE A 39 -3.10 1.42 7.04
N ALA A 40 -1.86 1.08 6.69
CA ALA A 40 -0.71 1.96 6.93
C ALA A 40 -0.82 3.30 6.19
N LEU A 41 -1.46 3.30 5.02
CA LEU A 41 -1.71 4.50 4.21
C LEU A 41 -3.01 5.24 4.57
N LYS A 42 -3.91 4.64 5.36
CA LYS A 42 -5.28 5.15 5.57
C LYS A 42 -5.33 6.55 6.19
N ASP A 43 -4.43 6.81 7.13
CA ASP A 43 -4.39 8.08 7.87
C ASP A 43 -3.48 9.12 7.18
N LEU A 44 -2.79 8.74 6.10
CA LEU A 44 -1.82 9.59 5.43
C LEU A 44 -2.52 10.54 4.44
N LYS A 45 -2.46 11.84 4.73
CA LYS A 45 -3.03 12.87 3.87
C LYS A 45 -1.93 13.50 3.03
N CYS A 46 -2.00 13.29 1.71
CA CYS A 46 -1.00 13.76 0.78
C CYS A 46 -1.60 14.74 -0.24
N GLY A 47 -1.54 16.04 0.08
CA GLY A 47 -1.87 17.14 -0.85
C GLY A 47 -3.28 17.12 -1.46
N GLU A 48 -3.52 18.03 -2.42
CA GLU A 48 -4.75 18.05 -3.20
C GLU A 48 -4.76 16.93 -4.25
N GLY A 49 -5.85 16.16 -4.32
CA GLY A 49 -5.97 15.03 -5.25
C GLY A 49 -5.43 13.72 -4.66
N ASP A 50 -5.91 13.39 -3.45
CA ASP A 50 -5.47 12.32 -2.55
C ASP A 50 -5.39 10.92 -3.17
N SER A 51 -4.34 10.74 -3.97
CA SER A 51 -3.99 9.48 -4.64
C SER A 51 -3.56 8.43 -3.61
N VAL A 52 -3.10 8.85 -2.42
CA VAL A 52 -2.78 7.95 -1.31
C VAL A 52 -4.05 7.34 -0.72
N SER A 53 -5.09 8.14 -0.47
CA SER A 53 -6.39 7.59 -0.04
C SER A 53 -7.00 6.64 -1.06
N LYS A 54 -6.86 6.93 -2.37
CA LYS A 54 -7.30 6.01 -3.42
C LYS A 54 -6.51 4.70 -3.38
N LEU A 55 -5.19 4.78 -3.25
CA LEU A 55 -4.33 3.60 -3.09
C LEU A 55 -4.70 2.78 -1.86
N SER A 56 -4.90 3.43 -0.71
CA SER A 56 -5.33 2.78 0.54
C SER A 56 -6.63 1.99 0.33
N ARG A 57 -7.64 2.61 -0.28
CA ARG A 57 -8.92 1.94 -0.57
C ARG A 57 -8.76 0.76 -1.54
N ALA A 58 -7.99 0.93 -2.61
CA ALA A 58 -7.73 -0.14 -3.58
C ALA A 58 -7.03 -1.35 -2.92
N LEU A 59 -6.04 -1.08 -2.07
CA LEU A 59 -5.30 -2.10 -1.32
C LEU A 59 -6.18 -2.84 -0.30
N MET A 60 -7.05 -2.14 0.41
CA MET A 60 -8.02 -2.77 1.32
C MET A 60 -9.08 -3.59 0.56
N GLY A 61 -9.45 -3.17 -0.65
CA GLY A 61 -10.39 -3.89 -1.51
C GLY A 61 -9.82 -5.15 -2.17
N TYR A 62 -8.49 -5.26 -2.27
CA TYR A 62 -7.81 -6.42 -2.87
C TYR A 62 -8.07 -7.72 -2.09
N ASP A 63 -8.19 -7.65 -0.76
CA ASP A 63 -8.49 -8.81 0.09
C ASP A 63 -9.66 -8.52 1.05
N THR A 64 -10.87 -8.80 0.55
CA THR A 64 -12.13 -8.60 1.30
C THR A 64 -12.34 -9.63 2.42
N LYS A 65 -11.55 -10.71 2.46
CA LYS A 65 -11.67 -11.75 3.50
C LYS A 65 -10.90 -11.41 4.77
N HIS A 66 -9.81 -10.65 4.64
CA HIS A 66 -8.90 -10.34 5.77
C HIS A 66 -9.00 -8.89 6.27
N THR A 67 -9.81 -8.04 5.62
CA THR A 67 -9.90 -6.61 5.92
C THR A 67 -10.33 -6.29 7.36
N ALA A 68 -11.17 -7.13 7.97
CA ALA A 68 -11.63 -6.93 9.35
C ALA A 68 -10.56 -7.24 10.42
N SER A 69 -9.53 -8.02 10.10
CA SER A 69 -8.47 -8.44 11.04
C SER A 69 -7.12 -7.80 10.77
N CYS A 70 -6.97 -7.04 9.67
CA CYS A 70 -5.74 -6.33 9.36
C CYS A 70 -5.41 -5.25 10.38
N LYS A 71 -4.31 -5.47 11.10
CA LYS A 71 -3.71 -4.49 12.01
C LYS A 71 -2.25 -4.30 11.64
N VAL A 72 -1.76 -3.09 11.89
CA VAL A 72 -0.36 -2.71 11.67
C VAL A 72 0.16 -2.15 12.98
N SER A 73 1.37 -2.55 13.39
CA SER A 73 2.05 -1.90 14.51
C SER A 73 2.59 -0.55 14.02
N LYS A 74 2.36 0.52 14.78
CA LYS A 74 2.88 1.87 14.50
C LYS A 74 4.23 2.15 15.19
N GLU A 75 4.86 1.12 15.78
CA GLU A 75 6.11 1.27 16.54
C GLU A 75 7.33 1.55 15.66
N VAL A 76 7.28 1.12 14.40
CA VAL A 76 8.35 1.31 13.43
C VAL A 76 7.77 1.98 12.19
N GLU A 77 8.42 3.04 11.75
CA GLU A 77 8.03 3.79 10.55
C GLU A 77 9.12 3.75 9.49
N ILE A 78 8.71 3.82 8.23
CA ILE A 78 9.57 3.88 7.06
C ILE A 78 9.13 5.05 6.17
N GLU A 79 10.03 5.58 5.37
CA GLU A 79 9.67 6.58 4.36
C GLU A 79 8.64 6.02 3.37
N LEU A 80 7.62 6.82 3.06
CA LEU A 80 6.56 6.48 2.11
C LEU A 80 7.17 6.05 0.78
N ARG A 81 8.23 6.71 0.31
CA ARG A 81 8.90 6.33 -0.93
C ARG A 81 9.36 4.88 -0.91
N ASP A 82 10.01 4.44 0.15
CA ASP A 82 10.55 3.08 0.24
C ASP A 82 9.43 2.06 0.47
N PHE A 83 8.43 2.43 1.26
CA PHE A 83 7.19 1.66 1.39
C PHE A 83 6.51 1.40 0.04
N LEU A 84 6.35 2.43 -0.79
CA LEU A 84 5.71 2.31 -2.10
C LEU A 84 6.57 1.50 -3.08
N LYS A 85 7.91 1.53 -2.98
CA LYS A 85 8.80 0.66 -3.76
C LYS A 85 8.58 -0.81 -3.42
N ASP A 86 8.54 -1.15 -2.14
CA ASP A 86 8.33 -2.53 -1.69
C ASP A 86 6.92 -3.02 -2.07
N LEU A 87 5.91 -2.18 -1.89
CA LEU A 87 4.55 -2.47 -2.33
C LEU A 87 4.47 -2.71 -3.85
N LYS A 88 5.13 -1.88 -4.66
CA LYS A 88 5.19 -2.04 -6.13
C LYS A 88 5.87 -3.35 -6.52
N ARG A 89 6.94 -3.74 -5.83
CA ARG A 89 7.61 -5.03 -6.04
C ARG A 89 6.63 -6.18 -5.79
N CYS A 90 5.89 -6.13 -4.68
CA CYS A 90 4.92 -7.18 -4.36
C CYS A 90 3.72 -7.23 -5.30
N ALA A 91 3.17 -6.08 -5.67
CA ALA A 91 2.08 -6.02 -6.66
C ALA A 91 2.50 -6.66 -7.99
N ARG A 92 3.73 -6.40 -8.45
CA ARG A 92 4.27 -7.01 -9.67
C ARG A 92 4.54 -8.52 -9.55
N GLN A 93 5.00 -8.98 -8.39
CA GLN A 93 5.19 -10.42 -8.15
C GLN A 93 3.86 -11.16 -8.21
N GLN A 94 2.83 -10.66 -7.52
CA GLN A 94 1.48 -11.25 -7.59
C GLN A 94 0.90 -11.21 -9.00
N TYR A 95 1.14 -10.14 -9.78
CA TYR A 95 0.69 -10.05 -11.17
C TYR A 95 1.32 -11.12 -12.07
N ARG A 96 2.59 -11.51 -11.85
CA ARG A 96 3.26 -12.56 -12.66
C ARG A 96 2.74 -13.97 -12.41
N HIS A 97 1.95 -14.18 -11.36
CA HIS A 97 1.37 -15.48 -11.01
C HIS A 97 -0.08 -15.65 -11.47
N ILE A 98 -0.62 -14.66 -12.20
CA ILE A 98 -1.94 -14.67 -12.86
C ILE A 98 -1.71 -14.78 -14.36
#